data_AF-J4WRB1-F1
#
_entry.id   AF-J4WRB1-F1
#
_cell.length_a   1.000
_cell.length_b   1.000
_cell.length_c   1.000
_cell.angle_alpha   90.00
_cell.angle_beta   90.00
_cell.angle_gamma   90.00
#
_symmetry.space_group_name_H-M   'P 1'
#
loop_
_entity.id
_entity.type
_entity.pdbx_description
1 polymer ?
#
loop_
_entity_poly.entity_id
_entity_poly.type
_entity_poly.pdbx_seq_one_letter_code
_entity_poly.pdbx_strand_id
1 'polypeptide(L)'
;MMYSLLKKLFLIIFICYVEYILAPGLIKLNIVLPLTFLAYSFYMYRSKNNIGPVEAFCTGLFIDLISNTFFGHNAVLFCFASYLINTYANAFKLFSYLQVCIFFGVSASAYVGFTQIIINLYNFSYLTLFVSTLFNILLCISIAILSVYFPSLTNRKI
;
A
#
# COMPACT_ATOMS: atom_id res chain seq x y z
N MET A 1 12.86 -13.01 17.79
CA MET A 1 11.54 -12.35 17.57
C MET A 1 11.67 -10.84 17.48
N MET A 2 12.26 -10.15 18.48
CA MET A 2 12.41 -8.68 18.51
C MET A 2 13.20 -8.07 17.34
N TYR A 3 14.31 -8.69 16.92
CA TYR A 3 15.11 -8.24 15.77
C TYR A 3 14.33 -8.23 14.45
N SER A 4 13.42 -9.20 14.24
CA SER A 4 12.59 -9.26 13.03
C SER A 4 11.55 -8.14 13.00
N LEU A 5 10.98 -7.78 14.16
CA LEU A 5 10.03 -6.66 14.28
C LEU A 5 10.72 -5.31 14.03
N LEU A 6 11.89 -5.09 14.64
CA LEU A 6 12.68 -3.86 14.43
C LEU A 6 13.04 -3.66 12.95
N LYS A 7 13.44 -4.73 12.26
CA LYS A 7 13.75 -4.68 10.82
C LYS A 7 12.52 -4.29 9.98
N LYS A 8 11.33 -4.82 10.31
CA LYS A 8 10.08 -4.45 9.61
C LYS A 8 9.73 -2.98 9.85
N LEU A 9 9.80 -2.51 11.09
CA LEU A 9 9.52 -1.12 11.45
C LEU A 9 10.48 -0.17 10.74
N PHE A 10 11.79 -0.47 10.76
CA PHE A 10 12.79 0.33 10.06
C PHE A 10 12.50 0.42 8.55
N LEU A 11 12.12 -0.70 7.93
CA LEU A 11 11.79 -0.74 6.51
C LEU A 11 10.55 0.11 6.20
N ILE A 12 9.50 0.03 7.02
CA ILE A 12 8.29 0.84 6.85
C ILE A 12 8.59 2.33 7.03
N ILE A 13 9.40 2.71 8.02
CA ILE A 13 9.84 4.11 8.24
C ILE A 13 10.62 4.61 7.02
N PHE A 14 11.54 3.80 6.51
CA PHE A 14 12.30 4.14 5.32
C PHE A 14 11.40 4.38 4.11
N ILE A 15 10.41 3.51 3.90
CA ILE A 15 9.43 3.68 2.81
C ILE A 15 8.58 4.94 3.01
N CYS A 16 8.13 5.22 4.23
CA CYS A 16 7.40 6.44 4.55
C CYS A 16 8.22 7.70 4.26
N TYR A 17 9.52 7.66 4.54
CA TYR A 17 10.43 8.76 4.20
C TYR A 17 10.62 8.94 2.69
N VAL A 18 10.74 7.83 1.94
CA VAL A 18 10.80 7.87 0.47
C VAL A 18 9.51 8.43 -0.12
N GLU A 19 8.35 8.02 0.39
CA GLU A 19 7.05 8.57 -0.01
C GLU A 19 7.00 10.08 0.20
N TYR A 20 7.44 10.55 1.37
CA TYR A 20 7.48 11.98 1.71
C TYR A 20 8.36 12.79 0.73
N ILE A 21 9.54 12.28 0.36
CA ILE A 21 10.42 12.94 -0.61
C ILE A 21 9.79 13.01 -2.01
N LEU A 22 9.11 11.93 -2.42
CA LEU A 22 8.54 11.82 -3.76
C LEU A 22 7.27 12.67 -3.92
N ALA A 23 6.46 12.78 -2.87
CA ALA A 23 5.16 13.46 -2.87
C ALA A 23 5.14 14.84 -3.58
N PRO A 24 6.01 15.82 -3.27
CA PRO A 24 5.95 17.14 -3.91
C PRO A 24 6.17 17.13 -5.42
N GLY A 25 6.91 16.14 -5.95
CA GLY A 25 7.09 15.96 -7.39
C GLY A 25 5.85 15.38 -8.07
N LEU A 26 5.27 14.34 -7.47
CA LEU A 26 4.09 13.64 -8.00
C LEU A 26 2.82 14.48 -7.94
N ILE A 27 2.66 15.31 -6.91
CA ILE A 27 1.49 16.19 -6.76
C ILE A 27 1.40 17.19 -7.94
N LYS A 28 2.53 17.67 -8.47
CA LYS A 28 2.55 18.56 -9.66
C LYS A 28 2.00 17.88 -10.92
N LEU A 29 2.01 16.55 -10.96
CA LEU A 29 1.49 15.73 -12.05
C LEU A 29 0.08 15.20 -11.75
N ASN A 30 -0.58 15.68 -10.68
CA ASN A 30 -1.86 15.16 -10.19
C ASN A 30 -1.82 13.68 -9.76
N ILE A 31 -0.64 13.20 -9.33
CA ILE A 31 -0.45 11.83 -8.88
C ILE A 31 -0.23 11.81 -7.36
N VAL A 32 -0.96 10.93 -6.68
CA VAL A 32 -0.73 10.57 -5.27
C VAL A 32 -0.35 9.10 -5.21
N LEU A 33 0.84 8.82 -4.69
CA LEU A 33 1.40 7.48 -4.55
C LEU A 33 1.45 7.12 -3.06
N PRO A 34 0.46 6.36 -2.54
CA PRO A 34 0.46 5.89 -1.15
C PRO A 34 1.39 4.68 -1.01
N LEU A 35 2.70 4.91 -1.13
CA LEU A 35 3.73 3.88 -1.20
C LEU A 35 3.79 3.03 0.07
N THR A 36 3.63 3.65 1.24
CA THR A 36 3.66 3.00 2.55
C THR A 36 2.51 2.01 2.69
N PHE A 37 1.30 2.41 2.26
CA PHE A 37 0.13 1.54 2.21
C PHE A 37 0.32 0.37 1.23
N LEU A 38 0.82 0.64 0.02
CA LEU A 38 1.11 -0.39 -0.99
C LEU A 38 2.17 -1.39 -0.50
N ALA A 39 3.25 -0.90 0.11
CA ALA A 39 4.32 -1.74 0.64
C ALA A 39 3.82 -2.64 1.77
N TYR A 40 3.04 -2.08 2.71
CA TYR A 40 2.47 -2.86 3.81
C TYR A 40 1.48 -3.91 3.32
N SER A 41 0.55 -3.54 2.44
CA SER A 41 -0.45 -4.47 1.89
C SER A 41 0.20 -5.57 1.04
N PHE A 42 1.24 -5.26 0.26
CA PHE A 42 2.01 -6.28 -0.46
C PHE A 42 2.79 -7.20 0.47
N TYR A 43 3.32 -6.66 1.57
CA TYR A 43 3.96 -7.45 2.62
C TYR A 43 2.97 -8.43 3.28
N MET A 44 1.73 -7.99 3.56
CA MET A 44 0.65 -8.87 4.04
C MET A 44 0.38 -10.01 3.05
N TYR A 45 0.18 -9.66 1.79
CA TYR A 45 -0.13 -10.63 0.73
C TYR A 45 0.95 -11.70 0.55
N ARG A 46 2.22 -11.33 0.69
CA ARG A 46 3.33 -12.30 0.60
C ARG A 46 3.57 -13.11 1.87
N SER A 47 3.08 -12.65 3.01
CA SER A 47 3.26 -13.35 4.30
C SER A 47 2.73 -14.79 4.22
N LYS A 48 3.41 -15.72 4.91
CA LYS A 48 2.88 -17.09 5.09
C LYS A 48 1.83 -17.15 6.20
N ASN A 49 1.94 -16.22 7.16
CA ASN A 49 1.06 -16.17 8.32
C ASN A 49 0.07 -15.03 8.12
N ASN A 50 -1.20 -15.28 8.42
CA ASN A 50 -2.23 -14.26 8.44
C ASN A 50 -1.87 -13.26 9.54
N ILE A 51 -1.66 -12.01 9.15
CA ILE A 51 -1.36 -10.93 10.08
C ILE A 51 -2.69 -10.44 10.61
N GLY A 52 -2.87 -10.53 11.93
CA GLY A 52 -4.13 -10.22 12.58
C GLY A 52 -4.49 -8.73 12.46
N PRO A 53 -5.78 -8.39 12.63
CA PRO A 53 -6.26 -7.01 12.55
C PRO A 53 -5.61 -6.11 13.62
N VAL A 54 -5.25 -6.65 14.78
CA VAL A 54 -4.55 -5.91 15.85
C VAL A 54 -3.16 -5.46 15.42
N GLU A 55 -2.38 -6.33 14.78
CA GLU A 55 -1.04 -5.98 14.28
C GLU A 55 -1.13 -4.93 13.17
N ALA A 56 -2.11 -5.06 12.27
CA ALA A 56 -2.37 -4.07 11.23
C ALA A 56 -2.82 -2.71 11.78
N PHE A 57 -3.65 -2.72 12.82
CA PHE A 57 -4.10 -1.49 13.47
C PHE A 57 -2.94 -0.78 14.21
N CYS A 58 -2.15 -1.52 15.00
CA CYS A 58 -1.00 -0.95 15.71
C CYS A 58 0.08 -0.41 14.75
N THR A 59 0.35 -1.12 13.64
CA THR A 59 1.29 -0.64 12.62
C THR A 59 0.77 0.61 11.91
N GLY A 60 -0.52 0.66 11.58
CA GLY A 60 -1.12 1.86 11.01
C GLY A 60 -1.10 3.06 11.97
N LEU A 61 -1.41 2.86 13.26
CA LEU A 61 -1.27 3.92 14.26
C LEU A 61 0.17 4.42 14.40
N PHE A 62 1.15 3.52 14.34
CA PHE A 62 2.55 3.90 14.35
C PHE A 62 2.90 4.77 13.14
N ILE A 63 2.37 4.44 11.96
CA ILE A 63 2.56 5.25 10.74
C ILE A 63 1.87 6.60 10.88
N ASP A 64 0.66 6.66 11.45
CA ASP A 64 -0.04 7.92 11.70
C ASP A 64 0.76 8.86 12.62
N LEU A 65 1.60 8.35 13.53
CA LEU A 65 2.45 9.16 14.42
C LEU A 65 3.70 9.73 13.73
N ILE A 66 4.24 9.03 12.72
CA ILE A 66 5.46 9.45 12.01
C ILE A 66 5.15 10.19 10.70
N SER A 67 3.96 9.97 10.15
CA SER A 67 3.49 10.64 8.96
C SER A 67 2.68 11.87 9.35
N ASN A 68 2.80 12.95 8.57
CA ASN A 68 1.93 14.12 8.74
C ASN A 68 0.53 13.85 8.15
N THR A 69 -0.10 12.75 8.57
CA THR A 69 -1.45 12.35 8.16
C THR A 69 -2.42 12.41 9.34
N PHE A 70 -3.72 12.20 9.09
CA PHE A 70 -4.72 12.26 10.14
C PHE A 70 -4.63 11.03 11.05
N PHE A 71 -4.75 11.27 12.35
CA PHE A 71 -4.70 10.20 13.34
C PHE A 71 -5.82 9.16 13.09
N GLY A 72 -5.45 7.89 12.96
CA GLY A 72 -6.34 6.78 12.69
C GLY A 72 -6.57 6.49 11.19
N HIS A 73 -6.07 7.32 10.28
CA HIS A 73 -6.27 7.12 8.84
C HIS A 73 -5.58 5.85 8.34
N ASN A 74 -4.26 5.71 8.59
CA ASN A 74 -3.54 4.50 8.21
C ASN A 74 -4.02 3.30 9.02
N ALA A 75 -4.34 3.49 10.31
CA ALA A 75 -4.84 2.41 11.17
C ALA A 75 -6.09 1.72 10.61
N VAL A 76 -7.08 2.49 10.16
CA VAL A 76 -8.32 1.95 9.58
C VAL A 76 -8.05 1.27 8.24
N LEU A 77 -7.29 1.91 7.35
CA LEU A 77 -7.04 1.38 6.00
C LEU A 77 -6.15 0.13 6.02
N PHE A 78 -5.18 0.07 6.92
CA PHE A 78 -4.33 -1.10 7.10
C PHE A 78 -5.13 -2.28 7.65
N CYS A 79 -6.02 -2.02 8.61
CA CYS A 79 -6.93 -3.03 9.15
C CYS A 79 -7.86 -3.57 8.05
N PHE A 80 -8.45 -2.68 7.24
CA PHE A 80 -9.34 -3.06 6.15
C PHE A 80 -8.62 -3.86 5.06
N ALA A 81 -7.41 -3.44 4.66
CA ALA A 81 -6.58 -4.17 3.72
C ALA A 81 -6.18 -5.55 4.25
N SER A 82 -5.78 -5.64 5.53
CA SER A 82 -5.47 -6.92 6.19
C SER A 82 -6.69 -7.85 6.18
N TYR A 83 -7.88 -7.34 6.51
CA TYR A 83 -9.11 -8.11 6.49
C TYR A 83 -9.41 -8.68 5.09
N LEU A 84 -9.35 -7.85 4.04
CA LEU A 84 -9.59 -8.29 2.66
C LEU A 84 -8.56 -9.33 2.20
N ILE A 85 -7.27 -9.08 2.43
CA ILE A 85 -6.20 -9.99 2.01
C ILE A 85 -6.32 -11.34 2.72
N ASN A 86 -6.58 -11.34 4.03
CA ASN A 86 -6.73 -12.57 4.80
C ASN A 86 -7.98 -13.36 4.39
N THR A 87 -9.11 -12.68 4.17
CA THR A 87 -10.38 -13.33 3.77
C THR A 87 -10.27 -13.98 2.40
N TYR A 88 -9.59 -13.31 1.46
CA TYR A 88 -9.41 -13.79 0.08
C TYR A 88 -8.04 -14.46 -0.18
N ALA A 89 -7.30 -14.86 0.86
CA ALA A 89 -5.93 -15.38 0.75
C ALA A 89 -5.81 -16.58 -0.21
N ASN A 90 -6.85 -17.43 -0.29
CA ASN A 90 -6.87 -18.56 -1.22
C ASN A 90 -7.23 -18.13 -2.65
N ALA A 91 -8.11 -17.15 -2.82
CA ALA A 91 -8.45 -16.61 -4.14
C ALA A 91 -7.25 -15.90 -4.78
N PHE A 92 -6.48 -15.15 -3.99
CA PHE A 92 -5.27 -14.48 -4.46
C PHE A 92 -4.20 -15.43 -5.00
N LYS A 93 -4.17 -16.70 -4.55
CA LYS A 93 -3.25 -17.72 -5.10
C LYS A 93 -3.65 -18.21 -6.49
N LEU A 94 -4.94 -18.11 -6.82
CA LEU A 94 -5.52 -18.54 -8.10
C LEU A 94 -5.55 -17.40 -9.12
N PHE A 95 -5.52 -16.15 -8.66
CA PHE A 95 -5.57 -14.98 -9.52
C PHE A 95 -4.31 -14.81 -10.37
N SER A 96 -4.51 -14.27 -11.57
CA SER A 96 -3.39 -13.90 -12.42
C SER A 96 -2.64 -12.71 -11.81
N TYR A 97 -1.34 -12.60 -12.09
CA TYR A 97 -0.53 -11.47 -11.64
C TYR A 97 -1.12 -10.11 -12.06
N LEU A 98 -1.75 -10.03 -13.24
CA LEU A 98 -2.43 -8.82 -13.70
C LEU A 98 -3.61 -8.45 -12.79
N GLN A 99 -4.45 -9.42 -12.43
CA GLN A 99 -5.58 -9.20 -11.51
C GLN A 99 -5.11 -8.74 -10.13
N VAL A 100 -4.01 -9.31 -9.63
CA VAL A 100 -3.39 -8.89 -8.36
C VAL A 100 -2.87 -7.45 -8.45
N CYS A 101 -2.24 -7.05 -9.57
CA CYS A 101 -1.77 -5.69 -9.78
C CYS A 101 -2.93 -4.68 -9.85
N ILE A 102 -4.02 -5.04 -10.54
CA ILE A 102 -5.24 -4.22 -10.60
C ILE A 102 -5.83 -4.05 -9.20
N PHE A 103 -5.92 -5.13 -8.42
CA PHE A 103 -6.39 -5.07 -7.03
C PHE A 103 -5.58 -4.08 -6.19
N PHE A 104 -4.25 -4.19 -6.19
CA PHE A 104 -3.40 -3.29 -5.41
C PHE A 104 -3.47 -1.84 -5.91
N GLY A 105 -3.46 -1.61 -7.23
CA GLY A 105 -3.60 -0.28 -7.80
C GLY A 105 -4.93 0.39 -7.46
N VAL A 106 -6.04 -0.36 -7.51
CA VAL A 106 -7.36 0.13 -7.08
C VAL A 106 -7.40 0.36 -5.57
N SER A 107 -6.81 -0.51 -4.76
CA SER A 107 -6.74 -0.29 -3.30
C SER A 107 -5.97 0.98 -2.93
N ALA A 108 -4.89 1.30 -3.66
CA ALA A 108 -4.15 2.55 -3.51
C ALA A 108 -5.02 3.75 -3.86
N SER A 109 -5.84 3.67 -4.91
CA SER A 109 -6.79 4.75 -5.22
C SER A 109 -7.88 4.92 -4.16
N ALA A 110 -8.33 3.83 -3.53
CA ALA A 110 -9.26 3.91 -2.41
C ALA A 110 -8.62 4.67 -1.24
N TYR A 111 -7.35 4.38 -0.92
CA TYR A 111 -6.58 5.14 0.06
C TYR A 111 -6.56 6.65 -0.28
N VAL A 112 -6.20 7.01 -1.52
CA VAL A 112 -6.19 8.42 -1.97
C VAL A 112 -7.59 9.04 -1.85
N GLY A 113 -8.64 8.33 -2.25
CA GLY A 113 -10.02 8.79 -2.09
C GLY A 113 -10.37 9.10 -0.63
N PHE A 114 -10.02 8.21 0.31
CA PHE A 114 -10.22 8.45 1.74
C PHE A 114 -9.43 9.65 2.25
N THR A 115 -8.18 9.85 1.80
CA THR A 115 -7.42 11.06 2.18
C THR A 115 -8.12 12.34 1.72
N GLN A 116 -8.66 12.35 0.48
CA GLN A 116 -9.32 13.54 -0.07
C GLN A 116 -10.65 13.84 0.60
N ILE A 117 -11.42 12.81 0.96
CA ILE A 117 -12.67 12.98 1.73
C ILE A 117 -12.39 13.66 3.07
N ILE A 118 -11.28 13.32 3.73
CA ILE A 118 -10.91 13.91 5.03
C ILE A 118 -10.39 15.35 4.87
N ILE A 119 -9.58 15.63 3.84
CA ILE A 119 -8.94 16.94 3.65
C ILE A 119 -9.91 17.97 3.09
N ASN A 120 -10.74 17.59 2.12
CA ASN A 120 -11.53 18.56 1.37
C ASN A 120 -12.83 17.96 0.81
N LEU A 121 -13.87 17.93 1.63
CA LEU A 121 -15.21 17.49 1.24
C LEU A 121 -15.78 18.27 0.04
N TYR A 122 -15.39 19.53 -0.12
CA TYR A 122 -15.93 20.44 -1.15
C TYR A 122 -15.10 20.49 -2.43
N ASN A 123 -13.82 20.14 -2.38
CA ASN A 123 -12.88 20.27 -3.51
C ASN A 123 -12.21 18.92 -3.82
N PHE A 124 -13.03 17.88 -3.92
CA PHE A 124 -12.60 16.55 -4.32
C PHE A 124 -12.15 16.56 -5.79
N SER A 125 -10.88 16.23 -6.03
CA SER A 125 -10.32 16.28 -7.38
C SER A 125 -10.41 14.92 -8.06
N TYR A 126 -11.52 14.68 -8.77
CA TYR A 126 -11.73 13.47 -9.56
C TYR A 126 -10.59 13.21 -10.57
N LEU A 127 -10.00 14.28 -11.12
CA LEU A 127 -8.86 14.17 -12.03
C LEU A 127 -7.65 13.54 -11.33
N THR A 128 -7.31 14.03 -10.12
CA THR A 128 -6.18 13.46 -9.37
C THR A 128 -6.44 12.00 -8.99
N LEU A 129 -7.67 11.65 -8.64
CA LEU A 129 -8.02 10.27 -8.32
C LEU A 129 -7.85 9.37 -9.54
N PHE A 130 -8.39 9.77 -10.69
CA PHE A 130 -8.27 9.01 -11.94
C PHE A 130 -6.83 8.88 -12.45
N VAL A 131 -6.04 9.95 -12.42
CA VAL A 131 -4.63 9.89 -12.85
C VAL A 131 -3.81 9.03 -11.87
N SER A 132 -4.10 9.14 -10.57
CA SER A 132 -3.45 8.30 -9.55
C SER A 132 -3.83 6.83 -9.69
N THR A 133 -5.06 6.48 -10.06
CA THR A 133 -5.45 5.06 -10.27
C THR A 133 -4.64 4.44 -11.40
N LEU A 134 -4.57 5.11 -12.55
CA LEU A 134 -3.81 4.63 -13.71
C LEU A 134 -2.33 4.51 -13.38
N PHE A 135 -1.76 5.52 -12.74
CA PHE A 135 -0.35 5.49 -12.34
C PHE A 135 -0.05 4.34 -11.36
N ASN A 136 -0.87 4.16 -10.33
CA ASN A 136 -0.66 3.11 -9.33
C ASN A 136 -0.82 1.70 -9.93
N ILE A 137 -1.76 1.49 -10.86
CA ILE A 137 -1.91 0.22 -11.58
C ILE A 137 -0.67 -0.05 -12.45
N LEU A 138 -0.23 0.93 -13.24
CA LEU A 138 0.96 0.81 -14.09
C LEU A 138 2.21 0.54 -13.27
N LEU A 139 2.34 1.18 -12.10
CA LEU A 139 3.42 0.93 -11.15
C LEU A 139 3.38 -0.50 -10.58
N CYS A 140 2.20 -1.01 -10.23
CA CYS A 140 2.08 -2.40 -9.77
C CYS A 140 2.46 -3.40 -10.88
N ILE A 141 2.02 -3.14 -12.11
CA ILE A 141 2.35 -3.96 -13.28
C ILE A 141 3.87 -3.94 -13.55
N SER A 142 4.51 -2.76 -13.50
CA SER A 142 5.96 -2.66 -13.74
C SER A 142 6.77 -3.40 -12.68
N ILE A 143 6.37 -3.33 -11.40
CA ILE A 143 6.98 -4.11 -10.32
C ILE A 143 6.79 -5.62 -10.56
N ALA A 144 5.60 -6.06 -10.97
CA ALA A 144 5.34 -7.46 -11.26
C ALA A 144 6.21 -7.97 -12.42
N ILE A 145 6.32 -7.20 -13.50
CA ILE A 145 7.16 -7.51 -14.65
C ILE A 145 8.64 -7.61 -14.23
N LEU A 146 9.14 -6.65 -13.45
CA LEU A 146 10.51 -6.67 -12.92
C LEU A 146 10.79 -7.95 -12.10
N SER A 147 9.83 -8.39 -11.30
CA SER A 147 9.96 -9.63 -10.53
C SER A 147 10.02 -10.89 -11.40
N VAL A 148 9.46 -10.84 -12.62
CA VAL A 148 9.52 -11.92 -13.62
C VAL A 148 10.88 -11.97 -14.32
N TYR A 149 11.49 -10.81 -14.60
CA TYR A 149 12.80 -10.76 -15.26
C TYR A 149 13.99 -10.94 -14.29
N PHE A 150 13.83 -10.58 -13.01
CA PHE A 150 14.87 -10.73 -11.99
C PHE A 150 14.45 -11.69 -10.85
N PRO A 151 14.40 -13.02 -11.10
CA PRO A 151 14.01 -14.00 -10.10
C PRO A 151 14.92 -14.03 -8.87
N SER A 152 16.21 -13.71 -9.00
CA SER A 152 17.18 -13.73 -7.89
C SER A 152 16.89 -12.72 -6.78
N LEU A 153 16.09 -11.67 -7.08
CA LEU A 153 15.68 -10.65 -6.11
C LEU A 153 14.40 -11.02 -5.35
N THR A 154 13.67 -12.05 -5.80
CA THR A 154 12.39 -12.42 -5.21
C THR A 154 12.25 -13.94 -5.12
N ASN A 155 12.26 -14.47 -3.88
CA ASN A 155 11.83 -15.84 -3.62
C ASN A 155 10.38 -16.00 -4.08
N ARG A 156 10.19 -16.50 -5.30
CA ARG A 156 8.89 -16.78 -5.89
C ARG A 156 8.26 -17.92 -5.10
N LYS A 157 7.12 -17.66 -4.47
CA LYS A 157 6.18 -18.72 -4.16
C LYS A 157 5.46 -19.02 -5.47
N ILE A 158 5.91 -20.07 -6.14
CA ILE A 158 5.03 -20.84 -7.02
C ILE A 158 4.10 -21.64 -6.10
#